data_AF-A0A7U8C4G9-F1
#
_entry.id   AF-A0A7U8C4G9-F1
#
_cell.length_a   1.000
_cell.length_b   1.000
_cell.length_c   1.000
_cell.angle_alpha   90.00
_cell.angle_beta   90.00
_cell.angle_gamma   90.00
#
_symmetry.space_group_name_H-M   'P 1'
#
loop_
_entity.id
_entity.type
_entity.pdbx_description
1 polymer ?
#
loop_
_entity_poly.entity_id
_entity_poly.type
_entity_poly.pdbx_seq_one_letter_code
_entity_poly.pdbx_strand_id
1 'polypeptide(L)'
;MKLLIILITLFLASASTFGKTTIVLTTHNLPPYSHYIGKMLSGSAVEVVECAFKPMSEYTLQIKVVPWKRAQTLVIQNEADGFFAASKNPTRDNYATMIRDHCRTKLDLVSEKRQLFFPYWRNLQDR
;
A
#
# COMPACT_ATOMS: atom_id res chain seq x y z
N MET A 1 34.23 -0.83 37.26
CA MET A 1 32.84 -0.31 37.39
C MET A 1 32.51 0.75 36.34
N LYS A 2 33.32 1.79 36.12
CA LYS A 2 33.08 2.83 35.09
C LYS A 2 33.00 2.31 33.65
N LEU A 3 33.83 1.33 33.27
CA LEU A 3 33.78 0.70 31.93
C LEU A 3 32.48 -0.09 31.68
N LEU A 4 31.93 -0.72 32.72
CA LEU A 4 30.70 -1.51 32.62
C LEU A 4 29.48 -0.61 32.38
N ILE A 5 29.48 0.57 33.00
CA ILE A 5 28.41 1.57 32.85
C ILE A 5 28.39 2.12 31.42
N ILE A 6 29.56 2.37 30.82
CA ILE A 6 29.67 2.89 29.44
C ILE A 6 29.14 1.87 28.41
N LEU A 7 29.45 0.59 28.59
CA LEU A 7 28.95 -0.49 27.73
C LEU A 7 27.42 -0.67 27.83
N ILE A 8 26.86 -0.53 29.03
CA ILE A 8 25.40 -0.62 29.24
C ILE A 8 24.69 0.59 28.62
N THR A 9 25.24 1.80 28.72
CA THR A 9 24.65 2.99 28.08
C THR A 9 24.70 2.95 26.55
N LEU A 10 25.72 2.32 25.96
CA LEU A 10 25.81 2.16 24.50
C LEU A 10 24.80 1.15 23.96
N PHE A 11 24.42 0.14 24.75
CA PHE A 11 23.46 -0.89 24.34
C PHE A 11 22.00 -0.38 24.35
N LEU A 12 21.64 0.52 25.27
CA LEU A 12 20.29 1.09 25.33
C LEU A 12 20.00 2.12 24.22
N ALA A 13 21.02 2.68 23.57
CA ALA A 13 20.86 3.68 22.52
C ALA A 13 20.42 3.10 21.15
N SER A 14 20.42 1.77 20.99
CA SER A 14 20.05 1.11 19.72
C SER A 14 18.56 0.80 19.58
N ALA A 15 17.70 1.38 20.42
CA ALA A 15 16.26 1.26 20.26
C ALA A 15 15.78 2.11 19.07
N SER A 16 15.94 1.57 17.85
CA SER A 16 15.39 2.16 16.63
C SER A 16 13.88 2.30 16.77
N THR A 17 13.39 3.54 16.82
CA THR A 17 11.96 3.81 16.77
C THR A 17 11.47 3.51 15.36
N PHE A 18 10.97 2.30 15.10
CA PHE A 18 10.34 1.97 13.82
C PHE A 18 8.98 2.68 13.76
N GLY A 19 8.95 3.86 13.12
CA GLY A 19 7.70 4.52 12.74
C GLY A 19 6.98 3.71 11.66
N LYS A 20 5.65 3.70 11.68
CA LYS A 20 4.86 3.04 10.63
C LYS A 20 5.13 3.71 9.28
N THR A 21 5.44 2.90 8.27
CA THR A 21 5.65 3.42 6.91
C THR A 21 4.28 3.71 6.29
N THR A 22 4.06 4.94 5.82
CA THR A 22 2.79 5.29 5.17
C THR A 22 2.81 4.86 3.71
N ILE A 23 1.77 4.15 3.30
CA ILE A 23 1.53 3.73 1.93
C ILE A 23 0.38 4.53 1.35
N VAL A 24 0.63 5.20 0.23
CA VAL A 24 -0.36 6.03 -0.45
C VAL A 24 -0.92 5.30 -1.65
N LEU A 25 -2.18 4.90 -1.59
CA LEU A 25 -2.90 4.33 -2.72
C LEU A 25 -3.94 5.32 -3.26
N THR A 26 -4.03 5.40 -4.58
CA THR A 26 -4.99 6.28 -5.25
C THR A 26 -6.11 5.49 -5.93
N THR A 27 -7.30 6.06 -5.97
CA THR A 27 -8.42 5.51 -6.72
C THR A 27 -9.27 6.65 -7.28
N HIS A 28 -10.34 6.32 -7.98
CA HIS A 28 -11.32 7.29 -8.45
C HIS A 28 -12.71 6.94 -7.92
N ASN A 29 -13.61 7.92 -7.93
CA ASN A 29 -15.00 7.67 -7.58
C ASN A 29 -15.65 6.84 -8.71
N LEU A 30 -15.83 5.55 -8.46
CA LEU A 30 -16.38 4.55 -9.37
C LEU A 30 -17.24 3.56 -8.57
N PRO A 31 -18.55 3.84 -8.38
CA PRO A 31 -19.47 2.84 -7.85
C PRO A 31 -19.51 1.58 -8.74
N PRO A 32 -19.67 0.36 -8.18
CA PRO A 32 -19.72 0.03 -6.75
C PRO A 32 -18.34 -0.18 -6.10
N TYR A 33 -17.25 0.05 -6.84
CA TYR A 33 -15.88 -0.31 -6.46
C TYR A 33 -15.27 0.63 -5.42
N SER A 34 -15.34 1.94 -5.67
CA SER A 34 -14.80 2.98 -4.81
C SER A 34 -15.76 4.16 -4.82
N HIS A 35 -16.51 4.39 -3.75
CA HIS A 35 -17.48 5.47 -3.69
C HIS A 35 -17.73 5.92 -2.25
N TYR A 36 -18.23 7.14 -2.10
CA TYR A 36 -18.56 7.66 -0.78
C TYR A 36 -20.00 7.31 -0.40
N ILE A 37 -20.18 6.72 0.78
CA ILE A 37 -21.46 6.64 1.48
C ILE A 37 -21.43 7.74 2.56
N GLY A 38 -22.01 8.89 2.23
CA GLY A 38 -21.85 10.11 3.03
C GLY A 38 -20.40 10.59 3.01
N LYS A 39 -19.71 10.51 4.16
CA LYS A 39 -18.28 10.87 4.29
C LYS A 39 -17.34 9.67 4.32
N MET A 40 -17.89 8.45 4.36
CA MET A 40 -17.11 7.23 4.45
C MET A 40 -16.81 6.71 3.04
N LEU A 41 -15.53 6.49 2.74
CA LEU A 41 -15.15 5.79 1.52
C LEU A 41 -15.49 4.30 1.68
N SER A 42 -16.15 3.73 0.69
CA SER A 42 -16.64 2.35 0.69
C SER A 42 -16.60 1.76 -0.73
N GLY A 43 -16.95 0.50 -0.85
CA GLY A 43 -17.03 -0.24 -2.11
C GLY A 43 -16.12 -1.46 -2.14
N SER A 44 -16.43 -2.35 -3.07
CA SER A 44 -15.76 -3.66 -3.15
C SER A 44 -14.25 -3.56 -3.35
N ALA A 45 -13.79 -2.49 -4.01
CA ALA A 45 -12.38 -2.29 -4.25
C ALA A 45 -11.62 -1.78 -3.01
N VAL A 46 -12.30 -0.94 -2.22
CA VAL A 46 -11.78 -0.40 -0.96
C VAL A 46 -11.65 -1.53 0.07
N GLU A 47 -12.66 -2.40 0.17
CA GLU A 47 -12.68 -3.54 1.10
C GLU A 47 -11.53 -4.53 0.86
N VAL A 48 -11.18 -4.80 -0.40
CA VAL A 48 -10.05 -5.67 -0.75
C VAL A 48 -8.74 -5.06 -0.28
N VAL A 49 -8.52 -3.76 -0.55
CA VAL A 49 -7.32 -3.04 -0.11
C VAL A 49 -7.23 -3.03 1.41
N GLU A 50 -8.30 -2.66 2.10
CA GLU A 50 -8.32 -2.66 3.56
C GLU A 50 -8.05 -4.06 4.12
N CYS A 51 -8.63 -5.10 3.54
CA CYS A 51 -8.37 -6.48 3.91
C CYS A 51 -6.90 -6.86 3.74
N ALA A 52 -6.27 -6.48 2.64
CA ALA A 52 -4.86 -6.77 2.40
C ALA A 52 -3.95 -6.10 3.43
N PHE A 53 -4.30 -4.89 3.87
CA PHE A 53 -3.51 -4.14 4.86
C PHE A 53 -3.77 -4.52 6.32
N LYS A 54 -4.86 -5.24 6.64
CA LYS A 54 -5.14 -5.73 8.01
C LYS A 54 -3.96 -6.46 8.68
N PRO A 55 -3.29 -7.43 8.05
CA PRO A 55 -2.15 -8.13 8.65
C PRO A 55 -0.84 -7.33 8.64
N MET A 56 -0.78 -6.20 7.93
CA MET A 56 0.41 -5.40 7.68
C MET A 56 0.56 -4.28 8.73
N SER A 57 0.81 -4.66 9.98
CA SER A 57 0.77 -3.74 11.13
C SER A 57 1.83 -2.63 11.11
N GLU A 58 2.93 -2.85 10.40
CA GLU A 58 4.05 -1.92 10.21
C GLU A 58 3.77 -0.82 9.18
N TYR A 59 2.66 -0.92 8.44
CA TYR A 59 2.25 0.06 7.44
C TYR A 59 1.00 0.85 7.87
N THR A 60 0.92 2.10 7.43
CA THR A 60 -0.27 2.94 7.53
C THR A 60 -0.84 3.14 6.14
N LEU A 61 -2.06 2.67 5.89
CA LEU A 61 -2.75 2.85 4.61
C LEU A 61 -3.36 4.25 4.52
N GLN A 62 -3.03 5.00 3.46
CA GLN A 62 -3.69 6.24 3.08
C GLN A 62 -4.32 6.09 1.69
N ILE A 63 -5.65 6.20 1.60
CA ILE A 63 -6.36 6.19 0.32
C ILE A 63 -6.70 7.61 -0.12
N LYS A 64 -6.38 7.96 -1.37
CA LYS A 64 -6.73 9.24 -2.00
C LYS A 64 -7.67 9.01 -3.18
N VAL A 65 -8.87 9.59 -3.13
CA VAL A 65 -9.82 9.58 -4.25
C VAL A 65 -9.57 10.79 -5.14
N VAL A 66 -9.19 10.55 -6.40
CA VAL A 66 -8.83 11.58 -7.39
C VAL A 66 -9.39 11.20 -8.77
N PRO A 67 -9.45 12.12 -9.75
CA PRO A 67 -9.79 11.75 -11.13
C PRO A 67 -8.89 10.63 -11.66
N TRP A 68 -9.43 9.68 -12.43
CA TRP A 68 -8.71 8.46 -12.83
C TRP A 68 -7.36 8.71 -13.53
N LYS A 69 -7.31 9.71 -14.42
CA LYS A 69 -6.06 10.12 -15.06
C LYS A 69 -5.02 10.56 -14.02
N ARG A 70 -5.44 11.32 -13.01
CA ARG A 70 -4.58 11.81 -11.92
C ARG A 70 -4.08 10.67 -11.03
N ALA A 71 -4.90 9.65 -10.75
CA ALA A 71 -4.46 8.48 -9.98
C ALA A 71 -3.22 7.82 -10.61
N GLN A 72 -3.24 7.62 -11.93
CA GLN A 72 -2.10 7.09 -12.68
C GLN A 72 -0.91 8.06 -12.71
N THR A 73 -1.17 9.35 -12.93
CA THR A 73 -0.11 10.38 -12.95
C THR A 73 0.64 10.47 -11.62
N LEU A 74 -0.05 10.37 -10.48
CA LEU A 74 0.59 10.42 -9.17
C LEU A 74 1.56 9.26 -8.95
N VAL A 75 1.27 8.07 -9.48
CA VAL A 75 2.21 6.95 -9.45
C VAL A 75 3.41 7.21 -10.36
N ILE A 76 3.17 7.64 -11.60
CA ILE A 76 4.27 8.00 -12.53
C ILE A 76 5.22 9.05 -11.92
N GLN A 77 4.67 9.98 -11.13
CA GLN A 77 5.41 11.05 -10.45
C GLN A 77 5.99 10.66 -9.09
N ASN A 78 5.86 9.39 -8.66
CA ASN A 78 6.31 8.89 -7.35
C ASN A 78 5.62 9.59 -6.15
N GLU A 79 4.45 10.21 -6.35
CA GLU A 79 3.62 10.85 -5.31
C GLU A 79 2.60 9.88 -4.67
N ALA A 80 2.40 8.71 -5.27
CA ALA A 80 1.62 7.60 -4.74
C ALA A 80 2.33 6.27 -5.01
N ASP A 81 2.16 5.29 -4.15
CA ASP A 81 2.80 3.97 -4.26
C ASP A 81 2.03 3.02 -5.17
N GLY A 82 0.77 3.35 -5.48
CA GLY A 82 -0.07 2.57 -6.37
C GLY A 82 -1.44 3.18 -6.63
N PHE A 83 -2.18 2.53 -7.51
CA PHE A 83 -3.60 2.79 -7.74
C PHE A 83 -4.39 1.49 -7.82
N PHE A 84 -5.70 1.58 -7.60
CA PHE A 84 -6.59 0.42 -7.57
C PHE A 84 -7.93 0.65 -8.23
N ALA A 85 -8.71 -0.42 -8.36
CA ALA A 85 -9.88 -0.51 -9.24
C ALA A 85 -9.49 -0.32 -10.72
N ALA A 86 -8.33 -0.87 -11.10
CA ALA A 86 -7.83 -0.87 -12.47
C ALA A 86 -8.16 -2.20 -13.17
N SER A 87 -8.05 -2.24 -14.49
CA SER A 87 -7.94 -3.50 -15.26
C SER A 87 -6.54 -3.66 -15.83
N LYS A 88 -6.19 -4.85 -16.32
CA LYS A 88 -4.91 -5.06 -17.04
C LYS A 88 -4.80 -4.14 -18.25
N ASN A 89 -3.64 -3.52 -18.43
CA ASN A 89 -3.39 -2.64 -19.55
C ASN A 89 -1.89 -2.56 -19.87
N PRO A 90 -1.47 -2.83 -21.13
CA PRO A 90 -0.07 -2.83 -21.52
C PRO A 90 0.66 -1.50 -21.28
N THR A 91 -0.02 -0.37 -21.42
CA THR A 91 0.57 0.95 -21.15
C THR A 91 0.88 1.13 -19.67
N ARG A 92 0.00 0.65 -18.78
CA ARG A 92 0.21 0.72 -17.32
C ARG A 92 1.27 -0.23 -16.82
N ASP A 93 1.41 -1.38 -17.49
CA ASP A 93 2.43 -2.37 -17.16
C ASP A 93 3.87 -1.84 -17.34
N ASN A 94 4.07 -0.74 -18.06
CA ASN A 94 5.38 -0.10 -18.22
C ASN A 94 5.90 0.57 -16.93
N TYR A 95 5.01 0.97 -16.02
CA TYR A 95 5.38 1.72 -14.82
C TYR A 95 4.80 1.12 -13.53
N ALA A 96 3.91 0.15 -13.60
CA ALA A 96 3.37 -0.46 -12.41
C ALA A 96 2.93 -1.92 -12.64
N THR A 97 2.95 -2.71 -11.57
CA THR A 97 2.73 -4.15 -11.62
C THR A 97 1.35 -4.49 -11.08
N MET A 98 0.59 -5.26 -11.85
CA MET A 98 -0.68 -5.81 -11.41
C MET A 98 -0.50 -6.91 -10.37
N ILE A 99 -1.09 -6.71 -9.20
CA ILE A 99 -1.14 -7.66 -8.09
C ILE A 99 -2.55 -8.23 -8.01
N ARG A 100 -2.64 -9.55 -7.82
CA ARG A 100 -3.90 -10.25 -7.59
C ARG A 100 -4.05 -10.51 -6.09
N ASP A 101 -5.06 -9.90 -5.50
CA ASP A 101 -5.29 -10.04 -4.06
C ASP A 101 -6.11 -11.27 -3.71
N HIS A 102 -5.72 -11.91 -2.60
CA HIS A 102 -6.37 -13.08 -2.03
C HIS A 102 -7.58 -12.73 -1.14
N CYS A 103 -7.81 -11.45 -0.87
CA CYS A 103 -8.94 -10.92 -0.08
C CYS A 103 -10.33 -11.02 -0.78
N ARG A 104 -10.46 -11.98 -1.70
CA ARG A 104 -11.65 -12.44 -2.43
C ARG A 104 -12.16 -11.49 -3.54
N THR A 105 -12.19 -12.07 -4.75
CA THR A 105 -12.68 -11.60 -6.06
C THR A 105 -11.91 -10.46 -6.76
N LYS A 106 -10.96 -10.89 -7.61
CA LYS A 106 -10.45 -10.24 -8.84
C LYS A 106 -10.57 -8.71 -8.83
N LEU A 107 -9.73 -8.07 -8.04
CA LEU A 107 -9.52 -6.65 -8.09
C LEU A 107 -8.03 -6.40 -8.25
N ASP A 108 -7.70 -5.72 -9.34
CA ASP A 108 -6.32 -5.51 -9.73
C ASP A 108 -5.78 -4.26 -9.03
N LEU A 109 -4.89 -4.48 -8.06
CA LEU A 109 -4.02 -3.44 -7.51
C LEU A 109 -2.83 -3.26 -8.45
N VAL A 110 -2.42 -2.02 -8.65
CA VAL A 110 -1.27 -1.71 -9.47
C VAL A 110 -0.31 -0.85 -8.65
N SER A 111 0.73 -1.47 -8.10
CA SER A 111 1.75 -0.79 -7.29
C SER A 111 3.04 -0.58 -8.08
N GLU A 112 3.74 0.53 -7.83
CA GLU A 112 5.05 0.84 -8.43
C GLU A 112 6.18 0.05 -7.75
N LYS A 113 7.31 -0.03 -8.47
CA LYS A 113 8.61 -0.66 -8.19
C LYS A 113 9.31 -0.31 -6.86
N ARG A 114 8.64 0.17 -5.82
CA ARG A 114 9.25 0.31 -4.49
C ARG A 114 9.42 -1.09 -3.88
N GLN A 115 10.66 -1.58 -3.79
CA GLN A 115 11.04 -2.91 -3.27
C GLN A 115 10.52 -3.23 -1.85
N LEU A 116 9.87 -2.29 -1.17
CA LEU A 116 9.32 -2.45 0.18
C LEU A 116 8.18 -3.49 0.26
N PHE A 117 7.50 -3.78 -0.86
CA PHE A 117 6.32 -4.66 -0.88
C PHE A 117 6.61 -6.12 -1.24
N PHE A 118 7.75 -6.41 -1.86
CA PHE A 118 7.97 -7.69 -2.55
C PHE A 118 7.95 -8.95 -1.66
N PRO A 119 8.45 -8.94 -0.41
CA PRO A 119 8.48 -10.16 0.41
C PRO A 119 7.08 -10.61 0.87
N TYR A 120 6.20 -9.67 1.23
CA TYR A 120 4.91 -10.00 1.83
C TYR A 120 3.91 -10.54 0.79
N TRP A 121 3.83 -9.87 -0.35
CA TRP A 121 2.89 -10.21 -1.41
C TRP A 121 3.24 -11.49 -2.17
N ARG A 122 4.54 -11.80 -2.34
CA ARG A 122 4.97 -13.08 -2.93
C ARG A 122 4.48 -14.27 -2.09
N ASN A 123 4.62 -14.18 -0.77
CA ASN A 123 4.17 -15.23 0.15
C ASN A 123 2.64 -15.41 0.19
N LEU A 124 1.86 -14.40 -0.24
CA LEU A 124 0.40 -14.48 -0.35
C LEU A 124 -0.07 -15.03 -1.71
N GLN A 125 0.79 -15.01 -2.73
CA GLN A 125 0.52 -15.59 -4.05
C GLN A 125 0.83 -17.09 -4.12
N ASP A 126 1.72 -17.58 -3.25
CA ASP A 126 2.14 -18.99 -3.15
C ASP A 126 1.33 -19.82 -2.13
N ARG A 127 0.26 -19.27 -1.54
CA ARG A 127 -0.69 -19.96 -0.64
C ARG A 127 -2.11 -19.89 -1.18
#